data_AF-A0A8J5NFQ3-F1
#
_entry.id   AF-A0A8J5NFQ3-F1
#
_cell.length_a   1.000
_cell.length_b   1.000
_cell.length_c   1.000
_cell.angle_alpha   90.00
_cell.angle_beta   90.00
_cell.angle_gamma   90.00
#
_symmetry.space_group_name_H-M   'P 1'
#
loop_
_entity.id
_entity.type
_entity.pdbx_description
1 polymer ?
#
loop_
_entity_poly.entity_id
_entity_poly.type
_entity_poly.pdbx_seq_one_letter_code
_entity_poly.pdbx_strand_id
1 'polypeptide(L)'
;MYMGRQANLVIVVHDGEVGHHGSTLIRKASAVRRTPLSGHSRLNDYNRTCIPVHLPAFLDVSEKSLPPSTIRRHKAADGIDQFGFEVMPCSRCEKRGAICKMVEGKKKCGLCVRLGRPCDVTGTPLNSLTRIITEAKRLDQREAEAEELLSRRREALRQAQRELDESLSELESCRKRKRDLTKKGAEMTRRGLDSLEALERAEQAEVPQEQLVIEDVNSLVHSDILDLSFLDPSFFDGGSSSGVVGH
;
A
#
# COMPACT_ATOMS: atom_id res chain seq x y z
N MET A 1 -7.80 -28.05 39.33
CA MET A 1 -6.42 -27.58 39.01
C MET A 1 -6.14 -27.88 37.55
N TYR A 2 -6.37 -26.91 36.65
CA TYR A 2 -6.07 -27.05 35.22
C TYR A 2 -4.82 -26.22 34.92
N MET A 3 -3.74 -26.90 34.54
CA MET A 3 -2.50 -26.30 34.07
C MET A 3 -2.71 -25.78 32.65
N GLY A 4 -2.77 -24.46 32.49
CA GLY A 4 -2.81 -23.79 31.20
C GLY A 4 -1.44 -23.85 30.51
N ARG A 5 -1.37 -24.47 29.34
CA ARG A 5 -0.20 -24.40 28.45
C ARG A 5 -0.27 -23.09 27.68
N GLN A 6 0.68 -22.20 27.91
CA GLN A 6 0.94 -21.06 27.03
C GLN A 6 1.73 -21.55 25.81
N ALA A 7 1.17 -21.38 24.62
CA ALA A 7 1.89 -21.59 23.37
C ALA A 7 2.65 -20.30 23.03
N ASN A 8 3.99 -20.37 23.05
CA ASN A 8 4.84 -19.31 22.54
C ASN A 8 4.83 -19.35 21.01
N LEU A 9 4.19 -18.34 20.39
CA LEU A 9 4.25 -18.09 18.97
C LEU A 9 5.58 -17.39 18.66
N VAL A 10 6.54 -18.13 18.10
CA VAL A 10 7.79 -17.56 17.57
C VAL A 10 7.57 -17.19 16.12
N ILE A 11 7.55 -15.90 15.81
CA ILE A 11 7.51 -15.40 14.43
C ILE A 11 8.96 -15.34 13.94
N VAL A 12 9.32 -16.26 13.04
CA VAL A 12 10.58 -16.21 12.29
C VAL A 12 10.36 -15.26 11.11
N VAL A 13 10.96 -14.07 11.18
CA VAL A 13 11.02 -13.15 10.04
C VAL A 13 12.20 -13.59 9.19
N HIS A 14 11.93 -14.09 7.97
CA HIS A 14 12.96 -14.32 6.97
C HIS A 14 13.29 -13.00 6.26
N ASP A 15 14.55 -12.59 6.34
CA ASP A 15 15.10 -11.50 5.55
C ASP A 15 15.15 -11.91 4.07
N GLY A 16 14.24 -11.35 3.29
CA GLY A 16 14.22 -11.48 1.83
C GLY A 16 15.18 -10.48 1.19
N GLU A 17 16.26 -11.01 0.63
CA GLU A 17 17.15 -10.32 -0.31
C GLU A 17 16.34 -9.78 -1.50
N VAL A 18 16.42 -8.46 -1.75
CA VAL A 18 15.88 -7.87 -2.98
C VAL A 18 17.03 -7.29 -3.79
N GLY A 19 17.23 -7.92 -4.95
CA GLY A 19 18.30 -7.67 -5.89
C GLY A 19 18.30 -6.28 -6.53
N HIS A 20 19.51 -5.89 -6.90
CA HIS A 20 19.83 -4.77 -7.76
C HIS A 20 19.20 -4.92 -9.15
N HIS A 21 18.28 -4.03 -9.49
CA HIS A 21 18.05 -3.65 -10.89
C HIS A 21 18.15 -2.14 -11.04
N GLY A 22 19.21 -1.73 -11.74
CA GLY A 22 19.46 -0.35 -12.13
C GLY A 22 18.33 0.18 -12.99
N SER A 23 17.86 1.38 -12.65
CA SER A 23 16.99 2.17 -13.50
C SER A 23 17.53 3.60 -13.56
N THR A 24 17.73 3.99 -14.80
CA THR A 24 18.38 5.20 -15.30
C THR A 24 17.70 6.46 -14.80
N LEU A 25 18.46 7.31 -14.11
CA LEU A 25 18.04 8.65 -13.68
C LEU A 25 17.84 9.57 -14.90
N ILE A 26 16.59 9.77 -15.32
CA ILE A 26 16.22 10.90 -16.16
C ILE A 26 16.02 12.12 -15.26
N ARG A 27 17.04 12.99 -15.25
CA ARG A 27 17.01 14.32 -14.63
C ARG A 27 15.95 15.20 -15.31
N LYS A 28 14.81 15.42 -14.66
CA LYS A 28 13.93 16.55 -15.00
C LYS A 28 14.49 17.81 -14.35
N ALA A 29 15.09 18.67 -15.17
CA ALA A 29 15.48 20.02 -14.77
C ALA A 29 14.23 20.89 -14.68
N SER A 30 13.75 21.13 -13.45
CA SER A 30 12.72 22.15 -13.18
C SER A 30 13.39 23.52 -13.15
N ALA A 31 13.13 24.32 -14.18
CA ALA A 31 13.53 25.72 -14.26
C ALA A 31 12.81 26.54 -13.18
N VAL A 32 13.53 26.87 -12.11
CA VAL A 32 13.14 27.89 -11.13
C VAL A 32 13.22 29.26 -11.83
N ARG A 33 12.07 29.81 -12.19
CA ARG A 33 11.99 31.19 -12.69
C ARG A 33 12.29 32.14 -11.54
N ARG A 34 13.43 32.82 -11.65
CA ARG A 34 13.80 33.95 -10.81
C ARG A 34 12.90 35.15 -11.13
N THR A 35 12.50 35.83 -10.08
CA THR A 35 11.85 37.14 -10.01
C THR A 35 12.52 38.20 -10.88
N PRO A 36 11.77 39.25 -11.26
CA PRO A 36 12.24 40.58 -10.94
C PRO A 36 11.17 41.38 -10.18
N LEU A 37 11.47 41.74 -8.93
CA LEU A 37 10.77 42.79 -8.21
C LEU A 37 11.36 44.13 -8.67
N SER A 38 10.71 44.79 -9.63
CA SER A 38 10.79 46.23 -9.85
C SER A 38 10.31 46.94 -8.57
N GLY A 39 11.01 47.87 -7.94
CA GLY A 39 11.80 48.93 -8.54
C GLY A 39 10.89 50.12 -8.86
N HIS A 40 10.36 50.81 -7.84
CA HIS A 40 9.96 52.21 -7.94
C HIS A 40 10.12 52.93 -6.60
N SER A 41 11.30 53.55 -6.49
CA SER A 41 11.61 54.67 -5.62
C SER A 41 10.64 55.82 -5.91
N ARG A 42 9.91 56.28 -4.90
CA ARG A 42 9.38 57.65 -4.87
C ARG A 42 10.05 58.39 -3.73
N LEU A 43 11.11 59.10 -4.11
CA LEU A 43 11.56 60.34 -3.48
C LEU A 43 10.34 61.26 -3.32
N ASN A 44 10.05 61.65 -2.09
CA ASN A 44 9.29 62.86 -1.82
C ASN A 44 10.08 63.66 -0.78
N ASP A 45 10.91 64.54 -1.31
CA ASP A 45 11.44 65.71 -0.66
C ASP A 45 10.28 66.58 -0.15
N TYR A 46 10.04 66.57 1.15
CA TYR A 46 9.40 67.68 1.82
C TYR A 46 10.40 68.31 2.79
N ASN A 47 11.10 69.27 2.21
CA ASN A 47 11.80 70.39 2.81
C ASN A 47 11.03 70.92 4.05
N ARG A 48 11.47 70.53 5.25
CA ARG A 48 11.04 71.14 6.51
C ARG A 48 12.19 71.97 7.05
N THR A 49 12.10 73.26 6.77
CA THR A 49 12.87 74.33 7.41
C THR A 49 12.84 74.15 8.92
N CYS A 50 13.99 73.77 9.50
CA CYS A 50 14.21 73.77 10.94
C CYS A 50 14.39 75.22 11.40
N ILE A 51 13.36 75.79 12.03
CA ILE A 51 13.51 76.98 12.86
C ILE A 51 14.06 76.50 14.22
N PRO A 52 15.25 76.93 14.67
CA PRO A 52 15.72 76.63 16.01
C PRO A 52 14.95 77.50 17.00
N VAL A 53 13.85 76.97 17.53
CA VAL A 53 13.23 77.57 18.71
C VAL A 53 14.10 77.18 19.91
N HIS A 54 14.86 78.16 20.38
CA HIS A 54 15.56 78.10 21.67
C HIS A 54 14.56 77.65 22.74
N LEU A 55 14.67 76.40 23.16
CA LEU A 55 13.93 75.91 24.32
C LEU A 55 14.63 76.46 25.57
N PRO A 56 13.95 77.25 26.41
CA PRO A 56 14.53 77.73 27.65
C PRO A 56 14.81 76.55 28.57
N ALA A 57 15.89 76.69 29.33
CA ALA A 57 16.44 75.73 30.27
C ALA A 57 15.36 74.94 31.01
N PHE A 58 15.53 73.62 30.94
CA PHE A 58 14.99 72.62 31.86
C PHE A 58 14.83 73.21 33.26
N LEU A 59 13.58 73.46 33.66
CA LEU A 59 13.24 73.46 35.06
C LEU A 59 13.53 72.05 35.57
N ASP A 60 14.43 72.01 36.54
CA ASP A 60 14.77 70.85 37.35
C ASP A 60 13.48 70.26 37.94
N VAL A 61 12.89 69.30 37.21
CA VAL A 61 11.75 68.54 37.70
C VAL A 61 12.30 67.66 38.79
N SER A 62 12.27 68.20 40.01
CA SER A 62 12.48 67.52 41.27
C SER A 62 12.10 66.05 41.13
N GLU A 63 13.13 65.19 41.12
CA GLU A 63 13.00 63.74 41.11
C GLU A 63 12.25 63.33 42.37
N LYS A 64 10.91 63.42 42.33
CA LYS A 64 10.05 62.80 43.32
C LYS A 64 10.28 61.31 43.14
N SER A 65 11.19 60.77 43.96
CA SER A 65 11.58 59.38 43.95
C SER A 65 10.32 58.52 43.96
N LEU A 66 10.09 57.77 42.87
CA LEU A 66 8.96 56.86 42.77
C LEU A 66 8.99 55.90 43.96
N PRO A 67 7.82 55.47 44.48
CA PRO A 67 7.79 54.54 45.59
C PRO A 67 8.53 53.24 45.20
N PRO A 68 9.27 52.61 46.13
CA PRO A 68 10.08 51.42 45.83
C PRO A 68 9.30 50.28 45.17
N SER A 69 8.01 50.14 45.48
CA SER A 69 7.12 49.14 44.88
C SER A 69 6.83 49.39 43.40
N THR A 70 6.77 50.66 42.97
CA THR A 70 6.61 51.03 41.57
C THR A 70 7.91 50.80 40.80
N ILE A 71 9.06 51.18 41.38
CA ILE A 71 10.38 50.91 40.78
C ILE A 71 10.56 49.40 40.53
N ARG A 72 10.24 48.55 41.52
CA ARG A 72 10.32 47.08 41.38
C ARG A 72 9.44 46.55 40.25
N ARG A 73 8.20 47.05 40.11
CA ARG A 73 7.28 46.66 39.03
C ARG A 73 7.76 47.09 37.66
N HIS A 74 8.30 48.30 37.53
CA HIS A 74 8.86 48.79 36.27
C HIS A 74 10.07 47.95 35.86
N LYS A 75 11.04 47.74 36.75
CA LYS A 75 12.20 46.87 36.49
C LYS A 75 11.79 45.45 36.09
N ALA A 76 10.80 44.88 36.77
CA ALA A 76 10.28 43.55 36.42
C ALA A 76 9.63 43.53 35.02
N ALA A 77 8.86 44.57 34.67
CA ALA A 77 8.26 44.69 33.36
C ALA A 77 9.29 44.92 32.24
N ASP A 78 10.34 45.70 32.51
CA ASP A 78 11.43 45.93 31.56
C ASP A 78 12.18 44.62 31.28
N GLY A 79 12.38 43.79 32.31
CA GLY A 79 12.88 42.43 32.13
C GLY A 79 11.96 41.53 31.29
N ILE A 80 10.63 41.65 31.45
CA ILE A 80 9.67 40.92 30.61
C ILE A 80 9.69 41.43 29.16
N ASP A 81 9.85 42.73 28.94
CA ASP A 81 9.89 43.28 27.59
C ASP A 81 11.16 42.87 26.83
N GLN A 82 12.28 42.71 27.55
CA GLN A 82 13.57 42.27 27.00
C GLN A 82 13.64 40.76 26.78
N PHE A 83 13.23 39.96 27.78
CA PHE A 83 13.44 38.51 27.79
C PHE A 83 12.16 37.69 27.59
N GLY A 84 10.99 38.32 27.58
CA GLY A 84 9.70 37.66 27.45
C GLY A 84 9.37 37.29 26.00
N PHE A 85 8.55 36.25 25.85
CA PHE A 85 8.00 35.83 24.57
C PHE A 85 6.61 36.40 24.34
N GLU A 86 6.23 36.50 23.08
CA GLU A 86 4.91 36.96 22.66
C GLU A 86 3.85 35.89 22.92
N VAL A 87 2.78 36.32 23.59
CA VAL A 87 1.59 35.51 23.89
C VAL A 87 0.36 36.19 23.28
N MET A 88 -0.76 35.48 23.28
CA MET A 88 -2.04 36.09 22.90
C MET A 88 -2.31 37.37 23.71
N PRO A 89 -2.86 38.43 23.09
CA PRO A 89 -3.14 39.65 23.81
C PRO A 89 -4.15 39.41 24.92
N CYS A 90 -3.81 39.85 26.13
CA CYS A 90 -4.77 39.89 27.22
C CYS A 90 -5.77 41.03 26.97
N SER A 91 -6.96 41.00 27.60
CA SER A 91 -8.04 41.99 27.36
C SER A 91 -7.58 43.46 27.48
N ARG A 92 -6.50 43.70 28.22
CA ARG A 92 -5.93 45.04 28.44
C ARG A 92 -4.87 45.45 27.44
N CYS A 93 -4.03 44.49 27.02
CA CYS A 93 -3.09 44.69 25.93
C CYS A 93 -3.85 44.94 24.63
N GLU A 94 -4.93 44.16 24.39
CA GLU A 94 -5.81 44.31 23.23
C GLU A 94 -6.45 45.70 23.16
N LYS A 95 -7.09 46.16 24.25
CA LYS A 95 -7.68 47.51 24.33
C LYS A 95 -6.70 48.66 24.10
N ARG A 96 -5.40 48.43 24.34
CA ARG A 96 -4.34 49.42 24.14
C ARG A 96 -3.57 49.23 22.84
N GLY A 97 -3.87 48.19 22.07
CA GLY A 97 -3.09 47.81 20.87
C GLY A 97 -1.64 47.47 21.17
N ALA A 98 -1.33 46.95 22.36
CA ALA A 98 0.03 46.64 22.79
C ALA A 98 0.35 45.15 22.62
N ILE A 99 1.59 44.82 22.27
CA ILE A 99 2.09 43.44 22.22
C ILE A 99 2.17 42.88 23.63
N CYS A 100 1.56 41.72 23.85
CA CYS A 100 1.55 41.05 25.15
C CYS A 100 2.78 40.13 25.27
N LYS A 101 3.73 40.54 26.12
CA LYS A 101 4.93 39.74 26.42
C LYS A 101 4.87 39.13 27.82
N MET A 102 5.28 37.87 27.95
CA MET A 102 5.36 37.13 29.21
C MET A 102 6.67 36.37 29.33
N VAL A 103 7.09 36.13 30.57
CA VAL A 103 8.22 35.25 30.91
C VAL A 103 7.66 33.94 31.46
N GLU A 104 8.36 32.84 31.18
CA GLU A 104 7.97 31.51 31.63
C GLU A 104 7.81 31.44 33.16
N GLY A 105 6.77 30.75 33.62
CA GLY A 105 6.45 30.61 35.04
C GLY A 105 5.83 31.86 35.71
N LYS A 106 5.72 33.00 35.00
CA LYS A 106 5.00 34.17 35.52
C LYS A 106 3.56 34.22 34.99
N LYS A 107 2.63 34.63 35.86
CA LYS A 107 1.18 34.72 35.54
C LYS A 107 0.76 36.07 34.96
N LYS A 108 1.69 37.02 34.75
CA LYS A 108 1.37 38.39 34.33
C LYS A 108 2.27 38.83 33.18
N CYS A 109 1.68 39.51 32.20
CA CYS A 109 2.41 40.16 31.11
C CYS A 109 3.08 41.48 31.56
N GLY A 110 4.07 41.94 30.78
CA GLY A 110 4.84 43.15 31.09
C GLY A 110 3.96 44.36 31.40
N LEU A 111 2.93 44.61 30.57
CA LEU A 111 1.98 45.71 30.79
C LEU A 111 1.20 45.56 32.12
N CYS A 112 0.66 44.37 32.41
CA CYS A 112 -0.09 44.13 33.63
C CYS A 112 0.81 44.19 34.89
N VAL A 113 2.08 43.83 34.76
CA VAL A 113 3.09 44.02 35.81
C VAL A 113 3.33 45.50 36.09
N ARG A 114 3.53 46.34 35.05
CA ARG A 114 3.65 47.81 35.21
C ARG A 114 2.44 48.39 35.95
N LEU A 115 1.25 47.98 35.54
CA LEU A 115 -0.01 48.48 36.12
C LEU A 115 -0.31 47.89 37.52
N GLY A 116 0.35 46.81 37.92
CA GLY A 116 0.07 46.09 39.18
C GLY A 116 -1.32 45.43 39.21
N ARG A 117 -1.80 44.93 38.07
CA ARG A 117 -3.15 44.37 37.92
C ARG A 117 -3.11 42.88 37.56
N PRO A 118 -4.21 42.12 37.78
CA PRO A 118 -4.27 40.74 37.31
C PRO A 118 -4.25 40.69 35.78
N CYS A 119 -3.74 39.58 35.25
CA CYS A 119 -3.69 39.29 33.83
C CYS A 119 -4.54 38.05 33.56
N ASP A 120 -5.29 38.07 32.46
CA ASP A 120 -6.27 37.06 32.04
C ASP A 120 -5.73 36.05 31.01
N VAL A 121 -4.48 36.22 30.54
CA VAL A 121 -3.90 35.36 29.50
C VAL A 121 -3.13 34.18 30.09
N THR A 122 -3.20 33.03 29.41
CA THR A 122 -2.32 31.88 29.62
C THR A 122 -0.98 32.11 28.92
N GLY A 123 0.12 31.79 29.59
CA GLY A 123 1.50 32.07 29.12
C GLY A 123 1.99 31.17 27.98
N THR A 124 1.14 30.80 27.03
CA THR A 124 1.52 29.95 25.89
C THR A 124 2.15 30.81 24.80
N PRO A 125 3.40 30.53 24.36
CA PRO A 125 4.03 31.29 23.29
C PRO A 125 3.31 31.11 21.95
N LEU A 126 3.18 32.19 21.17
CA LEU A 126 2.60 32.11 19.83
C LEU A 126 3.48 31.30 18.87
N ASN A 127 4.81 31.44 19.00
CA ASN A 127 5.77 30.73 18.16
C ASN A 127 5.68 29.20 18.30
N SER A 128 5.39 28.69 19.51
CA SER A 128 5.17 27.25 19.70
C SER A 128 3.88 26.79 19.03
N LEU A 129 2.82 27.61 19.06
CA LEU A 129 1.54 27.26 18.45
C LEU A 129 1.66 27.16 16.93
N THR A 130 2.35 28.10 16.28
CA THR A 130 2.57 28.04 14.82
C THR A 130 3.32 26.78 14.42
N ARG A 131 4.37 26.39 15.15
CA ARG A 131 5.12 25.15 14.91
C ARG A 131 4.25 23.91 15.07
N ILE A 132 3.43 23.87 16.11
CA ILE A 132 2.49 22.76 16.35
C ILE A 132 1.49 22.66 15.18
N ILE A 133 0.94 23.78 14.72
CA ILE A 133 0.00 23.79 13.59
C ILE A 133 0.66 23.30 12.31
N THR A 134 1.89 23.73 12.01
CA THR A 134 2.61 23.28 10.81
C THR A 134 2.94 21.79 10.87
N GLU A 135 3.34 21.29 12.04
CA GLU A 135 3.60 19.87 12.23
C GLU A 135 2.34 19.03 12.17
N ALA A 136 1.23 19.48 12.76
CA ALA A 136 -0.06 18.81 12.65
C ALA A 136 -0.47 18.68 11.17
N LYS A 137 -0.41 19.78 10.40
CA LYS A 137 -0.71 19.74 8.95
C LYS A 137 0.20 18.78 8.18
N ARG A 138 1.49 18.71 8.54
CA ARG A 138 2.43 17.77 7.92
C ARG A 138 2.08 16.31 8.25
N LEU A 139 1.62 16.05 9.47
CA LEU A 139 1.16 14.73 9.89
C LEU A 139 -0.15 14.34 9.18
N ASP A 140 -1.12 15.25 9.11
CA ASP A 140 -2.39 15.02 8.41
C ASP A 140 -2.17 14.63 6.93
N GLN A 141 -1.22 15.28 6.26
CA GLN A 141 -0.85 14.96 4.88
C GLN A 141 -0.26 13.55 4.76
N ARG A 142 0.63 13.17 5.69
CA ARG A 142 1.23 11.83 5.71
C ARG A 142 0.21 10.74 6.01
N GLU A 143 -0.75 11.03 6.88
CA GLU A 143 -1.86 10.14 7.18
C GLU A 143 -2.71 9.92 5.93
N ALA A 144 -3.12 10.98 5.24
CA ALA A 144 -3.89 10.89 4.00
C ALA A 144 -3.14 10.09 2.90
N GLU A 145 -1.85 10.33 2.71
CA GLU A 145 -1.02 9.56 1.76
C GLU A 145 -0.95 8.07 2.13
N ALA A 146 -0.81 7.76 3.42
CA ALA A 146 -0.79 6.39 3.91
C ALA A 146 -2.15 5.68 3.72
N GLU A 147 -3.26 6.39 3.99
CA GLU A 147 -4.61 5.89 3.77
C GLU A 147 -4.88 5.57 2.29
N GLU A 148 -4.48 6.47 1.38
CA GLU A 148 -4.58 6.22 -0.07
C GLU A 148 -3.78 4.99 -0.49
N LEU A 149 -2.54 4.86 -0.01
CA LEU A 149 -1.69 3.71 -0.30
C LEU A 149 -2.31 2.41 0.21
N LEU A 150 -2.85 2.42 1.44
CA LEU A 150 -3.55 1.27 2.01
C LEU A 150 -4.81 0.91 1.22
N SER A 151 -5.57 1.91 0.76
CA SER A 151 -6.74 1.72 -0.08
C SER A 151 -6.37 1.02 -1.40
N ARG A 152 -5.30 1.50 -2.08
CA ARG A 152 -4.78 0.87 -3.31
C ARG A 152 -4.32 -0.57 -3.08
N ARG A 153 -3.58 -0.82 -1.99
CA ARG A 153 -3.11 -2.18 -1.64
C ARG A 153 -4.27 -3.13 -1.33
N ARG A 154 -5.30 -2.65 -0.64
CA ARG A 154 -6.53 -3.43 -0.38
C ARG A 154 -7.22 -3.81 -1.67
N GLU A 155 -7.30 -2.90 -2.62
CA GLU A 155 -7.92 -3.21 -3.92
C GLU A 155 -7.10 -4.21 -4.73
N ALA A 156 -5.78 -4.04 -4.80
CA ALA A 156 -4.90 -5.02 -5.44
C ALA A 156 -5.02 -6.42 -4.80
N LEU A 157 -5.11 -6.49 -3.47
CA LEU A 157 -5.33 -7.75 -2.77
C LEU A 157 -6.67 -8.39 -3.16
N ARG A 158 -7.75 -7.61 -3.23
CA ARG A 158 -9.06 -8.12 -3.69
C ARG A 158 -9.01 -8.65 -5.11
N GLN A 159 -8.27 -8.00 -6.00
CA GLN A 159 -8.10 -8.45 -7.39
C GLN A 159 -7.35 -9.78 -7.44
N ALA A 160 -6.19 -9.86 -6.78
CA ALA A 160 -5.42 -11.10 -6.70
C ALA A 160 -6.21 -12.27 -6.10
N GLN A 161 -7.08 -11.97 -5.12
CA GLN A 161 -7.94 -12.99 -4.51
C GLN A 161 -9.00 -13.52 -5.48
N ARG A 162 -9.58 -12.64 -6.32
CA ARG A 162 -10.52 -13.07 -7.38
C ARG A 162 -9.84 -13.93 -8.44
N GLU A 163 -8.64 -13.57 -8.86
CA GLU A 163 -7.85 -14.35 -9.84
C GLU A 163 -7.52 -15.75 -9.30
N LEU A 164 -7.20 -15.83 -8.01
CA LEU A 164 -6.97 -17.10 -7.32
C LEU A 164 -8.24 -17.95 -7.27
N ASP A 165 -9.38 -17.35 -6.90
CA ASP A 165 -10.67 -18.05 -6.85
C ASP A 165 -11.10 -18.56 -8.23
N GLU A 166 -10.88 -17.77 -9.29
CA GLU A 166 -11.13 -18.17 -10.69
C GLU A 166 -10.26 -19.37 -11.07
N SER A 167 -8.95 -19.30 -10.80
CA SER A 167 -8.01 -20.38 -11.09
C SER A 167 -8.36 -21.69 -10.34
N LEU A 168 -8.83 -21.58 -9.10
CA LEU A 168 -9.29 -22.73 -8.32
C LEU A 168 -10.56 -23.35 -8.93
N SER A 169 -11.54 -22.52 -9.32
CA SER A 169 -12.77 -22.97 -9.99
C SER A 169 -12.48 -23.70 -11.31
N GLU A 170 -11.54 -23.19 -12.10
CA GLU A 170 -11.08 -23.84 -13.34
C GLU A 170 -10.44 -25.20 -13.07
N LEU A 171 -9.57 -25.27 -12.06
CA LEU A 171 -8.90 -26.51 -11.66
C LEU A 171 -9.91 -27.56 -11.19
N GLU A 172 -10.89 -27.17 -10.38
CA GLU A 172 -11.97 -28.07 -9.93
C GLU A 172 -12.79 -28.60 -11.09
N SER A 173 -13.15 -27.72 -12.04
CA SER A 173 -13.87 -28.06 -13.25
C SER A 173 -13.06 -29.01 -14.14
N CYS A 174 -11.75 -28.80 -14.26
CA CYS A 174 -10.85 -29.70 -14.97
C CYS A 174 -10.77 -31.08 -14.30
N ARG A 175 -10.61 -31.12 -12.97
CA ARG A 175 -10.62 -32.37 -12.18
C ARG A 175 -11.94 -33.13 -12.31
N LYS A 176 -13.07 -32.43 -12.35
CA LYS A 176 -14.38 -33.03 -12.60
C LYS A 176 -14.43 -33.66 -14.00
N ARG A 177 -14.10 -32.90 -15.04
CA ARG A 177 -14.03 -33.40 -16.44
C ARG A 177 -13.12 -34.63 -16.57
N LYS A 178 -11.94 -34.61 -15.93
CA LYS A 178 -11.02 -35.76 -15.90
C LYS A 178 -11.66 -37.00 -15.29
N ARG A 179 -12.33 -36.87 -14.14
CA ARG A 179 -13.03 -37.98 -13.48
C ARG A 179 -14.14 -38.55 -14.36
N ASP A 180 -14.93 -37.68 -14.99
CA ASP A 180 -16.03 -38.09 -15.88
C ASP A 180 -15.50 -38.83 -17.12
N LEU A 181 -14.42 -38.34 -17.74
CA LEU A 181 -13.77 -39.01 -18.87
C LEU A 181 -13.18 -40.36 -18.46
N THR A 182 -12.50 -40.43 -17.32
CA THR A 182 -11.94 -41.70 -16.80
C THR A 182 -13.05 -42.72 -16.55
N LYS A 183 -14.18 -42.28 -15.97
CA LYS A 183 -15.35 -43.14 -15.72
C LYS A 183 -15.94 -43.66 -17.04
N LYS A 184 -16.12 -42.78 -18.04
CA LYS A 184 -16.61 -43.18 -19.38
C LYS A 184 -15.66 -44.15 -20.06
N GLY A 185 -14.35 -43.89 -20.00
CA GLY A 185 -13.31 -44.79 -20.52
C GLY A 185 -13.42 -46.19 -19.90
N ALA A 186 -13.46 -46.27 -18.57
CA ALA A 186 -13.61 -47.53 -17.86
C ALA A 186 -14.92 -48.28 -18.23
N GLU A 187 -16.03 -47.57 -18.41
CA GLU A 187 -17.30 -48.16 -18.84
C GLU A 187 -17.23 -48.71 -20.26
N MET A 188 -16.61 -47.99 -21.20
CA MET A 188 -16.41 -48.46 -22.58
C MET A 188 -15.50 -49.69 -22.64
N THR A 189 -14.39 -49.67 -21.89
CA THR A 189 -13.48 -50.83 -21.79
C THR A 189 -14.22 -52.04 -21.22
N ARG A 190 -14.99 -51.87 -20.14
CA ARG A 190 -15.78 -52.96 -19.57
C ARG A 190 -16.77 -53.55 -20.59
N ARG A 191 -17.56 -52.70 -21.26
CA ARG A 191 -18.49 -53.17 -22.32
C ARG A 191 -17.79 -53.89 -23.46
N GLY A 192 -16.61 -53.39 -23.86
CA GLY A 192 -15.80 -54.03 -24.89
C GLY A 192 -15.34 -55.42 -24.46
N LEU A 193 -14.85 -55.58 -23.23
CA LEU A 193 -14.45 -56.87 -22.67
C LEU A 193 -15.65 -57.83 -22.53
N ASP A 194 -16.78 -57.35 -22.02
CA ASP A 194 -18.01 -58.15 -21.91
C ASP A 194 -18.47 -58.65 -23.30
N SER A 195 -18.36 -57.81 -24.33
CA SER A 195 -18.69 -58.17 -25.71
C SER A 195 -17.74 -59.20 -26.30
N LEU A 196 -16.43 -59.08 -26.03
CA LEU A 196 -15.42 -60.05 -26.49
C LEU A 196 -15.61 -61.41 -25.81
N GLU A 197 -15.87 -61.43 -24.50
CA GLU A 197 -16.15 -62.65 -23.77
C GLU A 197 -17.45 -63.34 -24.25
N ALA A 198 -18.46 -62.56 -24.64
CA ALA A 198 -19.68 -63.10 -25.23
C ALA A 198 -19.44 -63.75 -26.61
N LEU A 199 -18.61 -63.13 -27.45
CA LEU A 199 -18.20 -63.66 -28.76
C LEU A 199 -17.39 -64.95 -28.60
N GLU A 200 -16.39 -64.96 -27.72
CA GLU A 200 -15.55 -66.14 -27.45
C GLU A 200 -16.39 -67.33 -26.94
N ARG A 201 -17.38 -67.06 -26.07
CA ARG A 201 -18.30 -68.09 -25.59
C ARG A 201 -19.22 -68.63 -26.70
N ALA A 202 -19.64 -67.79 -27.64
CA ALA A 202 -20.44 -68.22 -28.79
C ALA A 202 -19.62 -69.11 -29.74
N GLU A 203 -18.39 -68.70 -30.07
CA GLU A 203 -17.46 -69.50 -30.89
C GLU A 203 -17.21 -70.88 -30.26
N GLN A 204 -16.91 -70.94 -28.96
CA GLN A 204 -16.73 -72.22 -28.26
C GLN A 204 -17.97 -73.12 -28.27
N ALA A 205 -19.18 -72.55 -28.34
CA ALA A 205 -20.43 -73.31 -28.41
C ALA A 205 -20.74 -73.81 -29.84
N GLU A 206 -20.11 -73.24 -30.87
CA GLU A 206 -20.23 -73.67 -32.26
C GLU A 206 -19.24 -74.80 -32.61
N VAL A 207 -18.10 -74.91 -31.92
CA VAL A 207 -17.10 -75.99 -32.13
C VAL A 207 -17.70 -77.41 -32.10
N PRO A 208 -18.62 -77.78 -31.19
CA PRO A 208 -19.27 -79.10 -31.20
C PRO A 208 -20.21 -79.29 -32.40
N GLN A 209 -20.83 -78.22 -32.91
CA GLN A 209 -21.70 -78.29 -34.07
C GLN A 209 -20.88 -78.38 -35.36
N GLU A 210 -19.78 -77.64 -35.46
CA GLU A 210 -18.84 -77.79 -36.57
C GLU A 210 -18.18 -79.17 -36.58
N GLN A 211 -17.79 -79.73 -35.42
CA GLN A 211 -17.25 -81.10 -35.36
C GLN A 211 -18.27 -82.16 -35.79
N LEU A 212 -19.55 -82.01 -35.45
CA LEU A 212 -20.61 -82.90 -35.94
C LEU A 212 -20.84 -82.75 -37.45
N VAL A 213 -20.78 -81.53 -37.99
CA VAL A 213 -20.89 -81.29 -39.44
C VAL A 213 -19.66 -81.79 -40.18
N ILE A 214 -18.46 -81.67 -39.61
CA ILE A 214 -17.20 -82.19 -40.19
C ILE A 214 -17.19 -83.72 -40.14
N GLU A 215 -17.72 -84.38 -39.11
CA GLU A 215 -17.88 -85.84 -39.07
C GLU A 215 -18.88 -86.35 -40.13
N ASP A 216 -19.99 -85.65 -40.37
CA ASP A 216 -20.95 -85.99 -41.42
C ASP A 216 -20.37 -85.74 -42.84
N VAL A 217 -19.62 -84.65 -43.05
CA VAL A 217 -18.96 -84.34 -44.33
C VAL A 217 -17.77 -85.26 -44.59
N ASN A 218 -16.97 -85.62 -43.57
CA ASN A 218 -15.91 -86.64 -43.71
C ASN A 218 -16.46 -88.05 -43.95
N SER A 219 -17.71 -88.34 -43.56
CA SER A 219 -18.37 -89.61 -43.94
C SER A 219 -18.85 -89.62 -45.40
N LEU A 220 -19.00 -88.44 -46.02
CA LEU A 220 -19.44 -88.25 -47.41
C LEU A 220 -18.28 -88.01 -48.40
N VAL A 221 -17.11 -87.58 -47.94
CA VAL A 221 -15.94 -87.31 -48.79
C VAL A 221 -14.84 -88.32 -48.51
N HIS A 222 -14.95 -89.49 -49.15
CA HIS A 222 -13.75 -90.23 -49.54
C HIS A 222 -13.08 -89.47 -50.70
N SER A 223 -11.76 -89.27 -50.60
CA SER A 223 -10.82 -88.77 -51.63
C SER A 223 -11.00 -87.33 -52.15
N ASP A 224 -10.13 -86.40 -51.76
CA ASP A 224 -8.85 -86.13 -52.44
C ASP A 224 -8.04 -85.04 -51.70
N ILE A 225 -6.73 -85.26 -51.62
CA ILE A 225 -5.73 -84.33 -51.08
C ILE A 225 -5.61 -83.17 -52.07
N LEU A 226 -6.05 -81.98 -51.69
CA LEU A 226 -5.70 -80.74 -52.40
C LEU A 226 -4.70 -79.93 -51.57
N ASP A 227 -3.55 -79.74 -52.19
CA ASP A 227 -2.40 -78.95 -51.77
C ASP A 227 -2.75 -77.45 -51.74
N LEU A 228 -2.62 -76.82 -50.56
CA LEU A 228 -2.88 -75.39 -50.33
C LEU A 228 -1.60 -74.54 -50.37
N SER A 229 -0.69 -74.87 -51.29
CA SER A 229 0.54 -74.12 -51.52
C SER A 229 0.38 -72.85 -52.39
N PHE A 230 -0.86 -72.34 -52.59
CA PHE A 230 -1.14 -71.23 -53.52
C PHE A 230 -1.25 -69.83 -52.89
N LEU A 231 -1.22 -69.66 -51.56
CA LEU A 231 -1.27 -68.32 -50.94
C LEU A 231 0.13 -67.79 -50.63
N ASP A 232 0.69 -67.11 -51.62
CA ASP A 232 1.95 -66.35 -51.57
C ASP A 232 1.84 -65.15 -50.60
N PRO A 233 2.68 -65.03 -49.56
CA PRO A 233 2.56 -64.00 -48.52
C PRO A 233 3.34 -62.72 -48.86
N SER A 234 3.18 -62.17 -50.06
CA SER A 234 3.95 -60.99 -50.52
C SER A 234 3.13 -59.71 -50.77
N PHE A 235 1.97 -59.52 -50.11
CA PHE A 235 1.04 -58.42 -50.45
C PHE A 235 0.73 -57.38 -49.35
N PHE A 236 1.55 -57.18 -48.32
CA PHE A 236 1.44 -55.96 -47.50
C PHE A 236 2.81 -55.33 -47.25
N ASP A 237 3.30 -54.64 -48.28
CA ASP A 237 4.27 -53.57 -48.14
C ASP A 237 3.50 -52.24 -48.07
N GLY A 238 3.65 -51.52 -46.95
CA GLY A 238 2.73 -50.44 -46.59
C GLY A 238 3.28 -49.47 -45.55
N GLY A 239 4.52 -49.03 -45.72
CA GLY A 239 5.02 -47.69 -45.35
C GLY A 239 4.78 -47.15 -43.94
N SER A 240 5.81 -47.23 -43.07
CA SER A 240 5.97 -46.30 -41.95
C SER A 240 6.99 -45.22 -42.29
N SER A 241 6.50 -44.00 -42.50
CA SER A 241 7.28 -42.78 -42.72
C SER A 241 6.83 -41.65 -41.78
N SER A 242 7.82 -40.89 -41.35
CA SER A 242 7.82 -39.54 -40.79
C SER A 242 7.77 -39.38 -39.26
N GLY A 243 8.93 -38.96 -38.75
CA GLY A 243 9.10 -38.40 -37.42
C GLY A 243 8.63 -36.94 -37.37
N VAL A 244 8.14 -36.55 -36.19
CA VAL A 244 7.72 -35.18 -35.89
C VAL A 244 8.80 -34.54 -35.03
N VAL A 245 9.45 -33.51 -35.59
CA VAL A 245 10.33 -32.58 -34.88
C VAL A 245 9.45 -31.51 -34.23
N GLY A 246 9.56 -31.35 -32.91
CA GLY A 246 8.93 -30.26 -32.18
C GLY A 246 9.80 -29.00 -32.19
N HIS A 247 9.18 -27.86 -32.48
CA HIS A 247 9.72 -26.51 -32.30
C HIS A 247 8.90 -25.78 -31.24
#